data_AF-A0A0J9SFC1-F1
#
_entry.id   AF-A0A0J9SFC1-F1
#
_cell.length_a   1.000
_cell.length_b   1.000
_cell.length_c   1.000
_cell.angle_alpha   90.00
_cell.angle_beta   90.00
_cell.angle_gamma   90.00
#
_symmetry.space_group_name_H-M   'P 1'
#
loop_
_entity.id
_entity.type
_entity.pdbx_description
1 polymer ?
#
loop_
_entity_poly.entity_id
_entity_poly.type
_entity_poly.pdbx_seq_one_letter_code
_entity_poly.pdbx_strand_id
1 'polypeptide(L)'
;MQPLDSAIQNCPLTKFIKSLDSTPSTEPVNIENELKSIETDQHDAIKIFYSRLKNYYASITSQYEHIKTYCCSYLNFWLNKEKEKKLTGESYININGWQVIENLWGMLNGHFSCKRKRYEKSTDDQKKCIDFMVYCVNREELKKQCVDTKNKYHKQQYCTNFDKFTNKYYEEFKKEIPCLRNTNKDYNWTFSDTCTLHNMAITFTKYNASTGKIMDDKSRNQIKKCENNEA
;
A
#
# COMPACT_ATOMS: atom_id res chain seq x y z
N MET A 1 7.46 -20.80 16.96
CA MET A 1 8.08 -19.66 16.24
C MET A 1 7.03 -19.09 15.32
N GLN A 2 6.69 -17.80 15.42
CA GLN A 2 5.73 -17.20 14.47
C GLN A 2 6.38 -17.16 13.08
N PRO A 3 5.78 -17.79 12.05
CA PRO A 3 6.31 -17.75 10.69
C PRO A 3 6.41 -16.31 10.17
N LEU A 4 7.38 -16.03 9.30
CA LEU A 4 7.55 -14.71 8.67
C LEU A 4 6.24 -14.20 8.07
N ASP A 5 5.52 -15.05 7.35
CA ASP A 5 4.25 -14.68 6.73
C ASP A 5 3.24 -14.21 7.78
N SER A 6 3.12 -14.92 8.90
CA SER A 6 2.25 -14.50 10.00
C SER A 6 2.69 -13.16 10.60
N ALA A 7 3.99 -12.87 10.68
CA ALA A 7 4.48 -11.58 11.15
C ALA A 7 4.06 -10.44 10.19
N ILE A 8 4.23 -10.65 8.88
CA ILE A 8 3.79 -9.71 7.84
C ILE A 8 2.28 -9.53 7.86
N GLN A 9 1.52 -10.62 7.99
CA GLN A 9 0.06 -10.57 8.09
C GLN A 9 -0.45 -9.84 9.33
N ASN A 10 0.41 -9.69 10.33
CA ASN A 10 0.08 -8.95 11.54
C ASN A 10 0.40 -7.45 11.45
N CYS A 11 1.11 -6.99 10.42
CA CYS A 11 1.35 -5.56 10.21
C CYS A 11 0.04 -4.83 9.87
N PRO A 12 -0.25 -3.67 10.51
CA PRO A 12 -1.52 -2.94 10.34
C PRO A 12 -1.86 -2.61 8.88
N LEU A 13 -0.89 -2.11 8.11
CA LEU A 13 -1.11 -1.78 6.70
C LEU A 13 -1.44 -3.04 5.88
N THR A 14 -0.74 -4.15 6.12
CA THR A 14 -1.03 -5.42 5.43
C THR A 14 -2.43 -5.94 5.76
N LYS A 15 -2.87 -5.83 7.02
CA LYS A 15 -4.24 -6.19 7.41
C LYS A 15 -5.27 -5.34 6.67
N PHE A 16 -5.05 -4.03 6.60
CA PHE A 16 -5.91 -3.13 5.85
C PHE A 16 -5.97 -3.52 4.37
N ILE A 17 -4.83 -3.73 3.73
CA ILE A 17 -4.77 -4.13 2.31
C ILE A 17 -5.58 -5.41 2.06
N LYS A 18 -5.39 -6.43 2.89
CA LYS A 18 -6.13 -7.68 2.77
C LYS A 18 -7.63 -7.54 2.98
N SER A 19 -8.04 -6.57 3.81
CA SER A 19 -9.47 -6.30 4.01
C SER A 19 -10.15 -5.79 2.73
N LEU A 20 -9.39 -5.19 1.81
CA LEU A 20 -9.92 -4.72 0.52
C LEU A 20 -10.27 -5.86 -0.44
N ASP A 21 -9.61 -7.02 -0.28
CA ASP A 21 -9.90 -8.24 -1.05
C ASP A 21 -11.10 -9.01 -0.48
N SER A 22 -11.48 -8.73 0.76
CA SER A 22 -12.70 -9.29 1.34
C SER A 22 -13.93 -8.57 0.79
N THR A 23 -15.07 -9.25 0.71
CA THR A 23 -16.34 -8.59 0.39
C THR A 23 -17.00 -8.18 1.72
N PRO A 24 -16.82 -6.94 2.20
CA PRO A 24 -17.45 -6.53 3.45
C PRO A 24 -18.97 -6.56 3.29
N SER A 25 -19.70 -6.68 4.40
CA SER A 25 -21.14 -6.48 4.40
C SER A 25 -21.46 -5.11 3.81
N THR A 26 -22.33 -5.06 2.82
CA THR A 26 -22.81 -3.81 2.25
C THR A 26 -23.92 -3.27 3.12
N GLU A 27 -23.73 -2.05 3.63
CA GLU A 27 -24.81 -1.29 4.26
C GLU A 27 -25.57 -0.50 3.19
N PRO A 28 -26.88 -0.27 3.36
CA PRO A 28 -27.63 0.62 2.49
C PRO A 28 -27.00 2.01 2.42
N VAL A 29 -26.89 2.55 1.20
CA VAL A 29 -26.40 3.92 0.95
C VAL A 29 -27.51 4.75 0.32
N ASN A 30 -27.69 5.98 0.81
CA ASN A 30 -28.62 6.95 0.25
C ASN A 30 -27.83 7.87 -0.71
N ILE A 31 -27.95 7.58 -2.00
CA ILE A 31 -27.26 8.28 -3.10
C ILE A 31 -28.18 8.48 -4.32
N GLU A 32 -29.49 8.47 -4.11
CA GLU A 32 -30.52 8.55 -5.15
C GLU A 32 -30.41 9.84 -5.96
N ASN A 33 -29.96 10.93 -5.33
CA ASN A 33 -29.76 12.21 -5.99
C ASN A 33 -28.61 12.15 -7.00
N GLU A 34 -27.52 11.48 -6.64
CA GLU A 34 -26.31 11.31 -7.45
C GLU A 34 -26.53 10.33 -8.62
N LEU A 35 -27.54 9.47 -8.50
CA LEU A 35 -27.91 8.48 -9.52
C LEU A 35 -28.96 8.98 -10.53
N LYS A 36 -29.51 10.19 -10.36
CA LYS A 36 -30.60 10.71 -11.22
C LYS A 36 -30.31 10.70 -12.71
N SER A 37 -29.06 10.93 -13.11
CA SER A 37 -28.62 10.95 -14.51
C SER A 37 -27.97 9.63 -14.97
N ILE A 38 -28.06 8.58 -14.16
CA ILE A 38 -27.47 7.27 -14.41
C ILE A 38 -28.56 6.28 -14.80
N GLU A 39 -28.26 5.42 -15.77
CA GLU A 39 -29.12 4.32 -16.20
C GLU A 39 -29.46 3.40 -15.01
N THR A 40 -30.72 3.01 -14.87
CA THR A 40 -31.22 2.33 -13.67
C THR A 40 -30.56 0.97 -13.42
N ASP A 41 -30.10 0.30 -14.47
CA ASP A 41 -29.35 -0.96 -14.41
C ASP A 41 -27.96 -0.81 -13.79
N GLN A 42 -27.41 0.41 -13.72
CA GLN A 42 -26.13 0.70 -13.05
C GLN A 42 -26.29 1.02 -11.56
N HIS A 43 -27.52 1.32 -11.08
CA HIS A 43 -27.73 1.86 -9.73
C HIS A 43 -27.25 0.91 -8.64
N ASP A 44 -27.61 -0.37 -8.72
CA ASP A 44 -27.25 -1.36 -7.71
C ASP A 44 -25.75 -1.60 -7.65
N ALA A 45 -25.09 -1.72 -8.81
CA ALA A 45 -23.64 -1.86 -8.89
C ALA A 45 -22.91 -0.68 -8.23
N ILE A 46 -23.36 0.55 -8.50
CA ILE A 46 -22.81 1.78 -7.89
C ILE A 46 -23.06 1.81 -6.38
N LYS A 47 -24.28 1.49 -5.93
CA LYS A 47 -24.63 1.47 -4.49
C LYS A 47 -23.77 0.44 -3.74
N ILE A 48 -23.64 -0.77 -4.27
CA ILE A 48 -22.82 -1.84 -3.71
C ILE A 48 -21.36 -1.39 -3.63
N PHE A 49 -20.81 -0.87 -4.73
CA PHE A 49 -19.42 -0.43 -4.77
C PHE A 49 -19.16 0.71 -3.79
N TYR A 50 -20.01 1.73 -3.78
CA TYR A 50 -19.88 2.87 -2.89
C TYR A 50 -20.02 2.48 -1.41
N SER A 51 -20.93 1.57 -1.08
CA SER A 51 -21.06 1.01 0.26
C SER A 51 -19.76 0.37 0.75
N ARG A 52 -19.11 -0.46 -0.09
CA ARG A 52 -17.80 -1.05 0.22
C ARG A 52 -16.73 0.03 0.40
N LEU A 53 -16.69 1.01 -0.51
CA LEU A 53 -15.73 2.11 -0.46
C LEU A 53 -15.85 2.91 0.84
N LYS A 54 -17.08 3.22 1.26
CA LYS A 54 -17.38 3.91 2.52
C LYS A 54 -16.91 3.10 3.72
N ASN A 55 -17.12 1.78 3.72
CA ASN A 55 -16.65 0.90 4.81
C ASN A 55 -15.13 0.83 4.88
N TYR A 56 -14.44 0.72 3.75
CA TYR A 56 -12.98 0.77 3.71
C TYR A 56 -12.46 2.12 4.21
N TYR A 57 -13.06 3.22 3.76
CA TYR A 57 -12.73 4.56 4.24
C TYR A 57 -12.92 4.67 5.77
N ALA A 58 -14.06 4.21 6.29
CA ALA A 58 -14.35 4.22 7.72
C ALA A 58 -13.30 3.43 8.52
N SER A 59 -12.86 2.28 8.01
CA SER A 59 -11.84 1.44 8.64
C SER A 59 -10.44 2.08 8.73
N ILE A 60 -10.16 3.11 7.91
CA ILE A 60 -8.92 3.90 8.01
C ILE A 60 -8.94 4.73 9.30
N THR A 61 -10.10 5.25 9.68
CA THR A 61 -10.27 6.10 10.86
C THR A 61 -9.87 5.38 12.16
N SER A 62 -10.03 4.06 12.22
CA SER A 62 -9.66 3.23 13.37
C SER A 62 -8.19 2.76 13.35
N GLN A 63 -7.42 3.07 12.32
CA GLN A 63 -5.99 2.72 12.25
C GLN A 63 -5.14 3.63 13.13
N TYR A 64 -3.91 3.18 13.42
CA TYR A 64 -2.88 4.01 14.04
C TYR A 64 -2.56 5.24 13.19
N GLU A 65 -2.35 6.39 13.83
CA GLU A 65 -2.16 7.68 13.16
C GLU A 65 -1.07 7.65 12.09
N HIS A 66 0.07 7.02 12.39
CA HIS A 66 1.21 6.91 11.48
C HIS A 66 0.95 5.96 10.28
N ILE A 67 -0.14 5.19 10.29
CA ILE A 67 -0.52 4.26 9.22
C ILE A 67 -1.59 4.84 8.30
N LYS A 68 -2.46 5.73 8.82
CA LYS A 68 -3.66 6.24 8.13
C LYS A 68 -3.37 6.78 6.72
N THR A 69 -2.33 7.59 6.56
CA THR A 69 -1.92 8.16 5.26
C THR A 69 -1.53 7.09 4.23
N TYR A 70 -0.91 6.01 4.68
CA TYR A 70 -0.53 4.90 3.80
C TYR A 70 -1.74 4.04 3.42
N CYS A 71 -2.71 3.87 4.33
CA CYS A 71 -4.00 3.28 3.99
C CYS A 71 -4.74 4.12 2.94
N CYS A 72 -4.78 5.45 3.05
CA CYS A 72 -5.36 6.31 2.01
C CYS A 72 -4.65 6.15 0.66
N SER A 73 -3.31 6.07 0.69
CA SER A 73 -2.50 5.95 -0.52
C SER A 73 -2.79 4.63 -1.23
N TYR A 74 -2.90 3.54 -0.46
CA TYR A 74 -3.27 2.23 -0.99
C TYR A 74 -4.74 2.19 -1.45
N LEU A 75 -5.68 2.77 -0.71
CA LEU A 75 -7.10 2.79 -1.10
C LEU A 75 -7.32 3.59 -2.39
N ASN A 76 -6.59 4.69 -2.58
CA ASN A 76 -6.55 5.42 -3.86
C ASN A 76 -6.04 4.51 -5.00
N PHE A 77 -4.94 3.79 -4.77
CA PHE A 77 -4.41 2.85 -5.76
C PHE A 77 -5.39 1.72 -6.09
N TRP A 78 -6.00 1.12 -5.07
CA TRP A 78 -7.05 0.11 -5.22
C TRP A 78 -8.23 0.62 -6.05
N LEU A 79 -8.71 1.84 -5.76
CA LEU A 79 -9.83 2.44 -6.50
C LEU A 79 -9.53 2.61 -8.00
N ASN A 80 -8.29 3.01 -8.34
CA ASN A 80 -7.88 3.11 -9.74
C ASN A 80 -7.79 1.72 -10.41
N LYS A 81 -7.28 0.72 -9.69
CA LYS A 81 -7.27 -0.67 -10.18
C LYS A 81 -8.67 -1.20 -10.46
N GLU A 82 -9.62 -1.00 -9.54
CA GLU A 82 -11.00 -1.44 -9.74
C GLU A 82 -11.63 -0.76 -10.96
N LYS A 83 -11.33 0.52 -11.19
CA LYS A 83 -11.81 1.27 -12.37
C LYS A 83 -11.24 0.76 -13.68
N GLU A 84 -9.99 0.31 -13.68
CA GLU A 84 -9.32 -0.23 -14.87
C GLU A 84 -9.73 -1.67 -15.20
N LYS A 85 -10.32 -2.40 -14.24
CA LYS A 85 -10.87 -3.72 -14.51
C LYS A 85 -11.97 -3.61 -15.54
N LYS A 86 -11.70 -4.11 -16.74
CA LYS A 86 -12.73 -4.33 -17.77
C LYS A 86 -13.60 -5.50 -17.32
N LEU A 87 -14.66 -5.21 -16.57
CA LEU A 87 -15.68 -6.21 -16.26
C LEU A 87 -16.67 -6.28 -17.41
N THR A 88 -16.91 -7.49 -17.93
CA THR A 88 -18.08 -7.82 -18.74
C THR A 88 -19.00 -8.66 -17.86
N GLY A 89 -20.13 -8.12 -17.38
CA GLY A 89 -21.07 -8.82 -16.50
C GLY A 89 -21.95 -7.91 -15.64
N GLU A 90 -22.81 -8.49 -14.79
CA GLU A 90 -23.84 -7.80 -13.97
C GLU A 90 -23.29 -6.82 -12.91
N SER A 91 -21.97 -6.85 -12.63
CA SER A 91 -21.30 -5.94 -11.70
C SER A 91 -20.44 -4.87 -12.39
N TYR A 92 -20.56 -4.75 -13.71
CA TYR A 92 -19.89 -3.71 -14.49
C TYR A 92 -20.45 -2.33 -14.16
N ILE A 93 -19.54 -1.37 -13.94
CA ILE A 93 -19.87 0.03 -13.76
C ILE A 93 -19.31 0.80 -14.97
N ASN A 94 -20.19 1.47 -15.70
CA ASN A 94 -19.84 2.23 -16.88
C ASN A 94 -19.10 3.54 -16.52
N ILE A 95 -18.62 4.27 -17.54
CA ILE A 95 -17.83 5.50 -17.35
C ILE A 95 -18.60 6.55 -16.53
N ASN A 96 -19.91 6.69 -16.75
CA ASN A 96 -20.76 7.65 -16.03
C ASN A 96 -20.95 7.22 -14.56
N GLY A 97 -21.13 5.92 -14.30
CA GLY A 97 -21.19 5.37 -12.95
C GLY A 97 -19.88 5.57 -12.17
N TRP A 98 -18.73 5.40 -12.83
CA TRP A 98 -17.44 5.71 -12.23
C TRP A 98 -17.28 7.19 -11.91
N GLN A 99 -17.80 8.10 -12.75
CA GLN A 99 -17.80 9.53 -12.44
C GLN A 99 -18.60 9.83 -11.15
N VAL A 100 -19.72 9.13 -10.92
CA VAL A 100 -20.48 9.23 -9.67
C VAL A 100 -19.65 8.73 -8.49
N ILE A 101 -19.01 7.56 -8.59
CA ILE A 101 -18.14 7.02 -7.52
C ILE A 101 -17.00 7.99 -7.18
N GLU A 102 -16.37 8.59 -8.19
CA GLU A 102 -15.28 9.56 -8.01
C GLU A 102 -15.74 10.81 -7.27
N ASN A 103 -16.95 11.30 -7.59
CA ASN A 103 -17.55 12.44 -6.90
C ASN A 103 -17.91 12.09 -5.45
N LEU A 104 -18.53 10.93 -5.23
CA LEU A 104 -18.90 10.43 -3.90
C LEU A 104 -17.67 10.23 -3.01
N TRP A 105 -16.58 9.68 -3.55
CA TRP A 105 -15.31 9.61 -2.81
C TRP A 105 -14.80 10.99 -2.40
N GLY A 106 -14.88 11.98 -3.29
CA GLY A 106 -14.50 13.36 -2.98
C GLY A 106 -15.33 14.01 -1.87
N MET A 107 -16.54 13.50 -1.64
CA MET A 107 -17.45 13.94 -0.57
C MET A 107 -17.22 13.19 0.74
N LEU A 108 -16.48 12.06 0.73
CA LEU A 108 -16.12 11.34 1.95
C LEU A 108 -15.23 12.23 2.81
N ASN A 109 -15.78 12.67 3.93
CA ASN A 109 -15.10 13.49 4.91
C ASN A 109 -15.27 12.84 6.29
N GLY A 110 -14.23 12.95 7.12
CA GLY A 110 -14.21 12.48 8.49
C GLY A 110 -13.15 13.23 9.28
N HIS A 111 -12.90 12.82 10.53
CA HIS A 111 -11.83 13.40 11.35
C HIS A 111 -10.45 13.29 10.65
N PHE A 112 -10.27 12.23 9.86
CA PHE A 112 -9.14 12.08 8.96
C PHE A 112 -9.66 12.03 7.53
N SER A 113 -9.07 12.83 6.63
CA SER A 113 -9.51 12.95 5.24
C SER A 113 -8.53 12.34 4.24
N CYS A 114 -8.98 11.34 3.48
CA CYS A 114 -8.22 10.82 2.35
C CYS A 114 -8.47 11.67 1.11
N LYS A 115 -7.50 12.50 0.71
CA LYS A 115 -7.60 13.20 -0.57
C LYS A 115 -7.54 12.20 -1.74
N ARG A 116 -8.50 12.29 -2.65
CA ARG A 116 -8.49 11.55 -3.92
C ARG A 116 -7.26 11.93 -4.73
N LYS A 117 -6.51 10.94 -5.22
CA LYS A 117 -5.45 11.13 -6.21
C LYS A 117 -5.76 10.33 -7.45
N ARG A 118 -6.24 11.01 -8.49
CA ARG A 118 -6.49 10.42 -9.80
C ARG A 118 -5.15 10.09 -10.45
N TYR A 119 -4.99 8.85 -10.87
CA TYR A 119 -3.91 8.47 -11.79
C TYR A 119 -4.59 8.10 -13.10
N GLU A 120 -4.03 8.53 -14.23
CA GLU A 120 -4.64 8.30 -15.54
C GLU A 120 -4.67 6.80 -15.88
N LYS A 121 -3.63 6.05 -15.48
CA LYS A 121 -3.51 4.58 -15.54
C LYS A 121 -2.56 4.05 -14.47
N SER A 122 -2.84 2.87 -13.93
CA SER A 122 -1.92 2.08 -13.13
C SER A 122 -0.81 1.53 -14.02
N THR A 123 0.39 2.07 -13.89
CA THR A 123 1.59 1.51 -14.54
C THR A 123 2.24 0.43 -13.68
N ASP A 124 3.09 -0.40 -14.27
CA ASP A 124 3.93 -1.34 -13.51
C ASP A 124 4.82 -0.61 -12.50
N ASP A 125 5.33 0.57 -12.86
CA ASP A 125 6.12 1.42 -11.96
C ASP A 125 5.30 1.92 -10.77
N GLN A 126 4.02 2.28 -10.99
CA GLN A 126 3.13 2.64 -9.89
C GLN A 126 2.92 1.48 -8.93
N LYS A 127 2.71 0.27 -9.45
CA LYS A 127 2.53 -0.92 -8.63
C LYS A 127 3.77 -1.17 -7.78
N LYS A 128 4.96 -1.16 -8.39
CA LYS A 128 6.24 -1.30 -7.69
C LYS A 128 6.46 -0.21 -6.64
N CYS A 129 6.07 1.03 -6.92
CA CYS A 129 6.13 2.12 -5.97
C CYS A 129 5.23 1.86 -4.75
N ILE A 130 3.99 1.41 -4.96
CA ILE A 130 3.08 1.03 -3.88
C ILE A 130 3.63 -0.17 -3.09
N ASP A 131 4.19 -1.17 -3.76
CA ASP A 131 4.80 -2.33 -3.09
C ASP A 131 6.00 -1.89 -2.23
N PHE A 132 6.81 -0.93 -2.72
CA PHE A 132 7.91 -0.34 -1.94
C PHE A 132 7.41 0.48 -0.75
N MET A 133 6.31 1.22 -0.88
CA MET A 133 5.64 1.90 0.25
C MET A 133 5.22 0.89 1.32
N VAL A 134 4.58 -0.21 0.91
CA VAL A 134 4.12 -1.27 1.82
C VAL A 134 5.30 -1.89 2.56
N TYR A 135 6.40 -2.16 1.85
CA TYR A 135 7.65 -2.60 2.46
C TYR A 135 8.13 -1.61 3.53
N CYS A 136 8.28 -0.33 3.20
CA CYS A 136 8.79 0.70 4.11
C CYS A 136 7.98 0.77 5.41
N VAL A 137 6.66 0.76 5.30
CA VAL A 137 5.75 0.87 6.46
C VAL A 137 5.82 -0.40 7.31
N ASN A 138 5.72 -1.58 6.70
CA ASN A 138 5.80 -2.85 7.41
C ASN A 138 7.18 -3.06 8.06
N ARG A 139 8.26 -2.59 7.42
CA ARG A 139 9.61 -2.65 7.96
C ARG A 139 9.69 -1.91 9.29
N GLU A 140 9.14 -0.70 9.39
CA GLU A 140 9.16 0.06 10.66
C GLU A 140 8.34 -0.63 11.76
N GLU A 141 7.21 -1.26 11.41
CA GLU A 141 6.42 -2.05 12.36
C GLU A 141 7.21 -3.25 12.91
N LEU A 142 7.83 -4.02 12.02
CA LEU A 142 8.63 -5.19 12.41
C LEU A 142 9.89 -4.78 13.17
N LYS A 143 10.51 -3.66 12.78
CA LYS A 143 11.65 -3.06 13.48
C LYS A 143 11.28 -2.70 14.91
N LYS A 144 10.14 -2.04 15.11
CA LYS A 144 9.63 -1.68 16.45
C LYS A 144 9.46 -2.94 17.31
N GLN A 145 8.85 -3.99 16.76
CA GLN A 145 8.70 -5.27 17.47
C GLN A 145 10.06 -5.89 17.86
N CYS A 146 11.05 -5.86 16.95
CA CYS A 146 12.39 -6.35 17.24
C CYS A 146 13.11 -5.52 18.33
N VAL A 147 13.11 -4.20 18.21
CA VAL A 147 13.91 -3.32 19.08
C VAL A 147 13.29 -3.19 20.47
N ASP A 148 11.97 -2.96 20.56
CA ASP A 148 11.26 -2.63 21.80
C ASP A 148 10.98 -3.85 22.69
N THR A 149 11.10 -5.06 22.15
CA THR A 149 10.87 -6.29 22.91
C THR A 149 11.99 -6.54 23.92
N LYS A 150 11.64 -6.57 25.21
CA LYS A 150 12.58 -6.83 26.32
C LYS A 150 12.86 -8.32 26.54
N ASN A 151 11.88 -9.19 26.30
CA ASN A 151 12.04 -10.63 26.46
C ASN A 151 13.04 -11.16 25.42
N LYS A 152 14.15 -11.76 25.86
CA LYS A 152 15.23 -12.20 24.96
C LYS A 152 14.78 -13.22 23.92
N TYR A 153 13.96 -14.19 24.32
CA TYR A 153 13.45 -15.23 23.42
C TYR A 153 12.55 -14.64 22.33
N HIS A 154 11.58 -13.79 22.70
CA HIS A 154 10.72 -13.10 21.73
C HIS A 154 11.51 -12.12 20.86
N LYS A 155 12.49 -11.41 21.44
CA LYS A 155 13.35 -10.49 20.70
C LYS A 155 14.10 -11.21 19.59
N GLN A 156 14.72 -12.35 19.89
CA GLN A 156 15.40 -13.15 18.88
C GLN A 156 14.46 -13.54 17.73
N GLN A 157 13.23 -13.94 18.05
CA GLN A 157 12.23 -14.31 17.04
C GLN A 157 11.82 -13.12 16.17
N TYR A 158 11.47 -11.98 16.77
CA TYR A 158 11.06 -10.79 16.02
C TYR A 158 12.20 -10.22 15.18
N CYS A 159 13.43 -10.17 15.71
CA CYS A 159 14.58 -9.71 14.95
C CYS A 159 14.97 -10.67 13.82
N THR A 160 14.82 -11.99 14.02
CA THR A 160 14.97 -12.96 12.93
C THR A 160 13.94 -12.74 11.83
N ASN A 161 12.69 -12.47 12.20
CA ASN A 161 11.64 -12.16 11.23
C ASN A 161 11.90 -10.83 10.51
N PHE A 162 12.39 -9.81 11.22
CA PHE A 162 12.81 -8.55 10.62
C PHE A 162 13.91 -8.77 9.57
N ASP A 163 14.98 -9.51 9.89
CA ASP A 163 16.07 -9.75 8.94
C ASP A 163 15.59 -10.54 7.73
N LYS A 164 14.77 -11.59 7.94
CA LYS A 164 14.19 -12.36 6.83
C LYS A 164 13.28 -11.51 5.95
N PHE A 165 12.46 -10.64 6.54
CA PHE A 165 11.62 -9.69 5.82
C PHE A 165 12.47 -8.77 4.95
N THR A 166 13.47 -8.13 5.54
CA THR A 166 14.35 -7.20 4.81
C THR A 166 15.15 -7.89 3.71
N ASN A 167 15.65 -9.10 3.95
CA ASN A 167 16.35 -9.89 2.94
C ASN A 167 15.45 -10.25 1.75
N LYS A 168 14.22 -10.70 2.03
CA LYS A 168 13.25 -11.06 0.99
C LYS A 168 13.01 -9.89 0.05
N TYR A 169 12.63 -8.73 0.59
CA TYR A 169 12.29 -7.56 -0.22
C TYR A 169 13.52 -6.93 -0.90
N TYR A 170 14.71 -7.05 -0.31
CA TYR A 170 15.94 -6.65 -0.99
C TYR A 170 16.13 -7.40 -2.32
N GLU A 171 16.00 -8.73 -2.28
CA GLU A 171 16.15 -9.56 -3.50
C GLU A 171 15.02 -9.30 -4.50
N GLU A 172 13.78 -9.13 -4.02
CA GLU A 172 12.62 -8.80 -4.87
C GLU A 172 12.81 -7.45 -5.60
N PHE A 173 13.07 -6.36 -4.87
CA PHE A 173 13.21 -5.04 -5.51
C PHE A 173 14.43 -4.95 -6.41
N LYS A 174 15.55 -5.59 -6.04
CA LYS A 174 16.74 -5.63 -6.89
C LYS A 174 16.48 -6.36 -8.22
N LYS A 175 15.63 -7.38 -8.21
CA LYS A 175 15.24 -8.13 -9.40
C LYS A 175 14.23 -7.37 -10.25
N GLU A 176 13.21 -6.77 -9.62
CA GLU A 176 12.10 -6.11 -10.32
C GLU A 176 12.43 -4.69 -10.81
N ILE A 177 13.42 -4.05 -10.19
CA ILE A 177 13.89 -2.70 -10.51
C ILE A 177 15.38 -2.80 -10.88
N PRO A 178 15.71 -3.19 -12.12
CA PRO A 178 17.10 -3.44 -12.54
C PRO A 178 17.93 -2.16 -12.62
N CYS A 179 17.28 -1.00 -12.77
CA CYS A 179 17.93 0.30 -12.75
C CYS A 179 16.97 1.42 -12.31
N LEU A 180 17.52 2.51 -11.77
CA LEU A 180 16.77 3.72 -11.40
C LEU A 180 16.91 4.77 -12.51
N ARG A 181 15.78 5.19 -13.08
CA ARG A 181 15.73 6.29 -14.06
C ARG A 181 16.03 7.61 -13.37
N ASN A 182 16.84 8.46 -14.01
CA ASN A 182 17.24 9.78 -13.47
C ASN A 182 16.19 10.88 -13.75
N THR A 183 14.99 10.51 -14.17
CA THR A 183 13.95 11.46 -14.59
C THR A 183 13.04 11.81 -13.43
N ASN A 184 12.91 13.10 -13.14
CA ASN A 184 12.01 13.70 -12.14
C ASN A 184 10.51 13.44 -12.36
N LYS A 185 10.13 12.62 -13.35
CA LYS A 185 8.77 12.67 -13.89
C LYS A 185 7.74 11.83 -13.16
N ASP A 186 8.05 10.66 -12.58
CA ASP A 186 6.94 9.83 -12.07
C ASP A 186 7.12 9.21 -10.67
N TYR A 187 8.28 8.68 -10.30
CA TYR A 187 8.48 8.10 -8.95
C TYR A 187 9.90 8.35 -8.44
N ASN A 188 10.05 9.35 -7.56
CA ASN A 188 11.26 9.44 -6.75
C ASN A 188 11.17 8.28 -5.76
N TRP A 189 11.96 7.22 -5.96
CA TRP A 189 12.02 5.99 -5.16
C TRP A 189 12.52 6.24 -3.72
N THR A 190 11.96 7.25 -3.06
CA THR A 190 12.32 7.81 -1.77
C THR A 190 11.02 8.10 -1.03
N PHE A 191 10.74 7.30 -0.01
CA PHE A 191 9.59 7.49 0.88
C PHE A 191 9.97 8.26 2.14
N SER A 192 11.19 8.06 2.62
CA SER A 192 11.80 8.79 3.73
C SER A 192 13.32 8.72 3.61
N ASP A 193 14.03 9.48 4.45
CA ASP A 193 15.50 9.44 4.52
C ASP A 193 16.03 8.03 4.83
N THR A 194 15.23 7.20 5.49
CA THR A 194 15.56 5.81 5.85
C THR A 194 14.88 4.78 4.97
N CYS A 195 14.12 5.18 3.96
CA CYS A 195 13.50 4.26 3.00
C CYS A 195 13.54 4.84 1.59
N THR A 196 14.63 4.53 0.89
CA THR A 196 14.92 4.95 -0.48
C THR A 196 15.70 3.89 -1.27
N LEU A 197 15.29 3.60 -2.50
CA LEU A 197 16.04 2.69 -3.37
C LEU A 197 17.35 3.29 -3.89
N HIS A 198 17.55 4.60 -3.74
CA HIS A 198 18.85 5.24 -4.03
C HIS A 198 19.93 4.87 -3.00
N ASN A 199 19.54 4.31 -1.87
CA ASN A 199 20.45 3.76 -0.88
C ASN A 199 19.93 2.43 -0.32
N MET A 200 20.38 1.34 -0.93
CA MET A 200 19.95 0.00 -0.54
C MET A 200 20.42 -0.40 0.87
N ALA A 201 21.54 0.14 1.35
CA ALA A 201 22.11 -0.21 2.65
C ALA A 201 21.28 0.34 3.83
N ILE A 202 20.79 1.58 3.73
CA ILE A 202 19.94 2.21 4.74
C ILE A 202 18.48 1.73 4.64
N THR A 203 18.05 1.33 3.45
CA THR A 203 16.68 0.84 3.24
C THR A 203 16.54 -0.59 3.72
N PHE A 204 17.47 -1.46 3.31
CA PHE A 204 17.46 -2.88 3.63
C PHE A 204 18.46 -3.18 4.75
N THR A 205 18.17 -2.62 5.93
CA THR A 205 18.97 -2.77 7.16
C THR A 205 18.93 -4.18 7.75
N LYS A 206 19.89 -4.49 8.61
CA LYS A 206 19.95 -5.75 9.36
C LYS A 206 20.06 -5.54 10.86
N TYR A 207 19.59 -6.51 11.62
CA TYR A 207 19.77 -6.58 13.05
C TYR A 207 21.17 -7.09 13.41
N ASN A 208 21.84 -6.38 14.31
CA ASN A 208 23.11 -6.78 14.88
C ASN A 208 22.89 -7.28 16.31
N ALA A 209 23.01 -8.60 16.52
CA ALA A 209 22.81 -9.22 17.82
C ALA A 209 23.84 -8.79 18.87
N SER A 210 25.08 -8.47 18.47
CA SER A 210 26.15 -8.03 19.37
C SER A 210 25.88 -6.64 19.94
N THR A 211 25.36 -5.73 19.13
CA THR A 211 25.02 -4.36 19.57
C THR A 211 23.57 -4.22 20.01
N GLY A 212 22.71 -5.18 19.68
CA GLY A 212 21.28 -5.15 19.92
C GLY A 212 20.54 -4.10 19.10
N LYS A 213 21.14 -3.59 18.02
CA LYS A 213 20.64 -2.47 17.20
C LYS A 213 20.40 -2.88 15.75
N ILE A 214 19.56 -2.12 15.08
CA ILE A 214 19.39 -2.18 13.62
C ILE A 214 20.44 -1.27 13.00
N MET A 215 21.12 -1.77 11.97
CA MET A 215 22.25 -1.09 11.33
C MET A 215 22.15 -1.18 9.81
N ASP A 216 22.72 -0.20 9.14
CA ASP A 216 22.89 -0.21 7.68
C ASP A 216 23.63 -1.46 7.24
N ASP A 217 23.12 -2.10 6.18
CA ASP A 217 23.72 -3.30 5.64
C ASP A 217 24.59 -2.96 4.42
N LYS A 218 25.86 -2.62 4.67
CA LYS A 218 26.81 -2.21 3.63
C LYS A 218 27.10 -3.28 2.57
N SER A 219 26.71 -4.55 2.78
CA SER A 219 26.81 -5.58 1.74
C SER A 219 25.67 -5.53 0.72
N ARG A 220 24.67 -4.67 0.89
CA ARG A 220 23.58 -4.49 -0.08
C ARG A 220 24.07 -3.68 -1.28
N ASN A 221 24.28 -4.37 -2.39
CA ASN A 221 24.61 -3.71 -3.66
C ASN A 221 23.51 -2.72 -4.05
N GLN A 222 23.93 -1.56 -4.53
CA GLN A 222 23.05 -0.50 -5.02
C GLN A 222 22.37 -0.90 -6.34
N ILE A 223 21.17 -0.37 -6.59
CA ILE A 223 20.56 -0.44 -7.92
C ILE A 223 21.28 0.56 -8.83
N LYS A 224 21.69 0.12 -10.02
CA LYS A 224 22.41 0.98 -10.97
C LYS A 224 21.50 2.07 -11.55
N LYS A 225 22.07 3.13 -12.11
CA LYS A 225 21.30 4.08 -12.92
C LYS A 225 20.98 3.46 -14.28
N CYS A 226 19.82 3.77 -14.84
CA CYS A 226 19.51 3.35 -16.21
C CYS A 226 20.39 4.11 -17.19
N GLU A 227 20.86 3.43 -18.24
CA GLU A 227 21.51 4.09 -19.37
C GLU A 227 20.43 4.82 -20.18
N ASN A 228 20.74 5.99 -20.74
CA ASN A 228 19.78 6.91 -21.38
C ASN A 228 19.10 6.37 -22.67
N ASN A 229 19.16 5.07 -22.95
CA ASN A 229 18.73 4.46 -24.22
C ASN A 229 17.63 3.39 -24.11
N GLU A 230 16.97 3.22 -22.96
CA GLU A 230 15.80 2.34 -22.85
C GLU A 230 14.54 3.15 -22.50
N ALA A 231 14.02 3.80 -23.54
CA ALA A 231 12.70 4.41 -23.59
C ALA A 231 11.64 3.33 -23.84
#